data_AF-A0A6L7N6R4-F1
#
_entry.id   AF-A0A6L7N6R4-F1
#
_cell.length_a   1.000
_cell.length_b   1.000
_cell.length_c   1.000
_cell.angle_alpha   90.00
_cell.angle_beta   90.00
_cell.angle_gamma   90.00
#
_symmetry.space_group_name_H-M   'P 1'
#
loop_
_entity.id
_entity.type
_entity.pdbx_description
1 polymer ?
#
loop_
_entity_poly.entity_id
_entity_poly.type
_entity_poly.pdbx_seq_one_letter_code
_entity_poly.pdbx_strand_id
1 'polypeptide(L)'
;MTWEAIWALPNINLTEPVEGSSFALVPPSDPRVEILTRTHPNFRIFINRFRDTYNNQIIPTLMLRRTDIPDALRKNEVATSFRDLIVASSVLYARSSQIIYNNTLDRVLYSSFFWIYPWMLDKNHEHLIAHLPTMLAINDVDQFCGCSSPDLHYLTLRRDDFDEFLLQELLLRWEARYVSENPKWSDVALFRSLHMANQACLVPAGADAVLHDYGRLVALWVSAFEILVHPGKKGRSDLESVLNILEQVTWEEKTLACRWYRIKNKGAIVQKNLACWLYEKLYSCRNDFLHGNPVTINTLLIPGSGRSLLFHAAVLYRLALTSFLDLKWKESMPSSEEQNVHIAYWEKYWKYMAPQIDCEKALKLSRISLDRQRQEKKKRQKNNFESGDTIPEGGDRS
;
A
#
# COMPACT_ATOMS: atom_id res chain seq x y z
N MET A 1 29.22 16.89 -0.70
CA MET A 1 28.51 15.93 -1.58
C MET A 1 27.34 16.67 -2.21
N THR A 2 27.20 16.61 -3.54
CA THR A 2 26.21 17.39 -4.30
C THR A 2 24.95 16.58 -4.59
N TRP A 3 23.80 17.16 -4.23
CA TRP A 3 22.46 16.61 -4.48
C TRP A 3 21.78 17.46 -5.55
N GLU A 4 20.92 16.84 -6.35
CA GLU A 4 20.05 17.51 -7.32
C GLU A 4 18.58 17.18 -7.02
N ALA A 5 17.67 18.12 -7.25
CA ALA A 5 16.24 17.87 -7.15
C ALA A 5 15.72 17.29 -8.46
N ILE A 6 15.10 16.11 -8.40
CA ILE A 6 14.61 15.41 -9.60
C ILE A 6 13.10 15.46 -9.74
N TRP A 7 12.34 15.55 -8.64
CA TRP A 7 10.88 15.63 -8.66
C TRP A 7 10.33 16.47 -7.51
N ALA A 8 9.18 17.09 -7.75
CA ALA A 8 8.36 17.76 -6.73
C ALA A 8 7.08 16.96 -6.44
N LEU A 9 6.68 16.90 -5.18
CA LEU A 9 5.47 16.21 -4.69
C LEU A 9 4.63 17.24 -3.92
N PRO A 10 3.68 17.93 -4.58
CA PRO A 10 2.99 19.08 -4.00
C PRO A 10 1.88 18.73 -3.01
N ASN A 11 1.47 17.47 -2.92
CA ASN A 11 0.33 17.06 -2.11
C ASN A 11 0.73 16.67 -0.67
N ILE A 12 2.03 16.61 -0.38
CA ILE A 12 2.56 16.23 0.93
C ILE A 12 3.65 17.17 1.41
N ASN A 13 3.70 17.36 2.72
CA ASN A 13 4.78 18.00 3.46
C ASN A 13 5.41 16.97 4.40
N LEU A 14 6.68 16.63 4.20
CA LEU A 14 7.40 15.86 5.21
C LEU A 14 7.78 16.75 6.39
N THR A 15 7.90 16.19 7.59
CA THR A 15 8.59 16.86 8.70
C THR A 15 10.07 16.51 8.78
N GLU A 16 10.43 15.30 8.31
CA GLU A 16 11.76 14.74 8.35
C GLU A 16 12.09 14.06 7.01
N PRO A 17 13.36 14.06 6.58
CA PRO A 17 13.74 13.37 5.35
C PRO A 17 13.64 11.85 5.52
N VAL A 18 13.20 11.17 4.46
CA VAL A 18 13.32 9.72 4.29
C VAL A 18 14.44 9.47 3.28
N GLU A 19 15.51 8.82 3.71
CA GLU A 19 16.77 8.76 2.97
C GLU A 19 17.27 7.33 2.77
N GLY A 20 17.72 7.03 1.56
CA GLY A 20 18.55 5.88 1.23
C GLY A 20 19.92 6.35 0.72
N SER A 21 20.80 5.42 0.31
CA SER A 21 22.16 5.76 -0.12
C SER A 21 22.27 6.76 -1.27
N SER A 22 21.30 6.77 -2.20
CA SER A 22 21.35 7.49 -3.48
C SER A 22 20.21 8.49 -3.70
N PHE A 23 19.13 8.35 -2.93
CA PHE A 23 17.90 9.13 -3.06
C PHE A 23 17.41 9.56 -1.69
N ALA A 24 16.76 10.71 -1.63
CA ALA A 24 16.11 11.19 -0.43
C ALA A 24 14.79 11.86 -0.81
N LEU A 25 13.74 11.61 -0.03
CA LEU A 25 12.51 12.40 -0.07
C LEU A 25 12.59 13.37 1.11
N VAL A 26 12.59 14.67 0.85
CA VAL A 26 13.00 15.67 1.83
C VAL A 26 11.96 16.77 2.01
N PRO A 27 11.82 17.31 3.23
CA PRO A 27 10.97 18.47 3.47
C PRO A 27 11.57 19.73 2.83
N PRO A 28 10.75 20.78 2.61
CA PRO A 28 11.24 22.08 2.13
C PRO A 28 12.33 22.73 2.99
N SER A 29 12.33 22.43 4.29
CA SER A 29 13.30 22.92 5.27
C SER A 29 14.60 22.13 5.32
N ASP A 30 14.77 21.09 4.48
CA ASP A 30 16.00 20.31 4.46
C ASP A 30 17.19 21.18 4.01
N PRO A 31 18.35 21.13 4.70
CA PRO A 31 19.52 21.95 4.36
C PRO A 31 19.97 21.80 2.90
N ARG A 32 19.76 20.64 2.26
CA ARG A 32 20.08 20.43 0.84
C ARG A 32 19.19 21.28 -0.07
N VAL A 33 17.92 21.44 0.27
CA VAL A 33 16.96 22.28 -0.46
C VAL A 33 17.31 23.75 -0.29
N GLU A 34 17.73 24.18 0.90
CA GLU A 34 18.22 25.55 1.12
C GLU A 34 19.43 25.86 0.25
N ILE A 35 20.40 24.94 0.17
CA ILE A 35 21.59 25.09 -0.67
C ILE A 35 21.18 25.22 -2.14
N LEU A 36 20.29 24.36 -2.64
CA LEU A 36 19.78 24.44 -4.02
C LEU A 36 19.09 25.78 -4.30
N THR A 37 18.27 26.25 -3.37
CA THR A 37 17.53 27.51 -3.46
C THR A 37 18.46 28.74 -3.47
N ARG A 38 19.57 28.68 -2.73
CA ARG A 38 20.59 29.74 -2.74
C ARG A 38 21.46 29.71 -4.00
N THR A 39 21.78 28.52 -4.49
CA THR A 39 22.70 28.32 -5.63
C THR A 39 22.01 28.57 -6.97
N HIS A 40 20.72 28.25 -7.09
CA HIS A 40 19.97 28.31 -8.35
C HIS A 40 18.74 29.23 -8.21
N PRO A 41 18.79 30.49 -8.70
CA PRO A 41 17.67 31.44 -8.58
C PRO A 41 16.36 30.91 -9.18
N ASN A 42 16.41 30.22 -10.31
CA ASN A 42 15.24 29.62 -10.95
C ASN A 42 14.64 28.49 -10.11
N PHE A 43 15.45 27.72 -9.38
CA PHE A 43 14.96 26.71 -8.44
C PHE A 43 14.16 27.34 -7.31
N ARG A 44 14.64 28.48 -6.78
CA ARG A 44 13.89 29.28 -5.81
C ARG A 44 12.56 29.77 -6.38
N ILE A 45 12.53 30.22 -7.62
CA ILE A 45 11.29 30.69 -8.26
C ILE A 45 10.31 29.52 -8.42
N PHE A 46 10.78 28.39 -8.95
CA PHE A 46 9.99 27.18 -9.15
C PHE A 46 9.30 26.70 -7.86
N ILE A 47 10.07 26.50 -6.78
CA ILE A 47 9.54 25.92 -5.54
C ILE A 47 8.55 26.86 -4.83
N ASN A 48 8.70 28.18 -4.98
CA ASN A 48 7.85 29.18 -4.33
C ASN A 48 6.55 29.48 -5.09
N ARG A 49 6.34 28.88 -6.26
CA ARG A 49 5.17 29.14 -7.14
C ARG A 49 4.11 28.04 -7.11
N PHE A 50 4.23 27.09 -6.19
CA PHE A 50 3.15 26.13 -5.94
C PHE A 50 2.03 26.76 -5.09
N ARG A 51 0.79 26.52 -5.49
CA ARG A 51 -0.42 26.93 -4.77
C ARG A 51 -1.39 25.75 -4.63
N ASP A 52 -2.29 25.81 -3.66
CA ASP A 52 -3.45 24.92 -3.64
C ASP A 52 -4.60 25.49 -4.50
N THR A 53 -5.72 24.77 -4.56
CA THR A 53 -6.93 25.20 -5.28
C THR A 53 -7.57 26.49 -4.75
N TYR A 54 -7.18 26.91 -3.55
CA TYR A 54 -7.66 28.13 -2.89
C TYR A 54 -6.61 29.25 -2.94
N ASN A 55 -5.57 29.09 -3.75
CA ASN A 55 -4.47 30.05 -3.91
C ASN A 55 -3.60 30.24 -2.65
N ASN A 56 -3.66 29.32 -1.69
CA ASN A 56 -2.72 29.30 -0.57
C ASN A 56 -1.35 28.82 -1.06
N GLN A 57 -0.28 29.42 -0.53
CA GLN A 57 1.07 28.96 -0.83
C GLN A 57 1.35 27.61 -0.18
N ILE A 58 1.82 26.67 -1.01
CA ILE A 58 2.35 25.38 -0.56
C ILE A 58 3.80 25.29 -1.02
N ILE A 59 4.62 24.56 -0.28
CA ILE A 59 6.01 24.30 -0.67
C ILE A 59 6.14 22.78 -0.79
N PRO A 60 6.38 22.25 -2.00
CA PRO A 60 6.33 20.81 -2.23
C PRO A 60 7.46 20.09 -1.49
N THR A 61 7.16 18.87 -1.04
CA THR A 61 8.20 17.89 -0.72
C THR A 61 8.99 17.59 -1.99
N LEU A 62 10.31 17.40 -1.85
CA LEU A 62 11.19 17.17 -3.00
C LEU A 62 11.81 15.78 -2.94
N MET A 63 11.92 15.14 -4.09
CA MET A 63 12.82 14.01 -4.25
C MET A 63 14.17 14.52 -4.74
N LEU A 64 15.20 14.24 -3.95
CA LEU A 64 16.59 14.49 -4.28
C LEU A 64 17.28 13.21 -4.73
N ARG A 65 18.26 13.39 -5.61
CA ARG A 65 19.17 12.35 -6.08
C ARG A 65 20.61 12.82 -5.89
N ARG A 66 21.49 11.90 -5.54
CA ARG A 66 22.93 12.18 -5.54
C ARG A 66 23.45 12.36 -6.96
N THR A 67 24.27 13.38 -7.18
CA THR A 67 24.83 13.67 -8.51
C THR A 67 25.91 12.69 -8.94
N ASP A 68 26.57 12.04 -7.98
CA ASP A 68 27.71 11.13 -8.16
C ASP A 68 27.32 9.65 -8.33
N ILE A 69 26.03 9.35 -8.53
CA ILE A 69 25.57 7.97 -8.70
C ILE A 69 25.85 7.44 -10.12
N PRO A 70 26.08 6.13 -10.28
CA PRO A 70 26.20 5.49 -11.59
C PRO A 70 24.95 5.69 -12.47
N ASP A 71 25.14 5.77 -13.79
CA ASP A 71 24.03 5.96 -14.75
C ASP A 71 22.96 4.86 -14.67
N ALA A 72 23.34 3.65 -14.27
CA ALA A 72 22.40 2.55 -14.03
C ALA A 72 21.33 2.90 -12.97
N LEU A 73 21.68 3.73 -11.98
CA LEU A 73 20.79 4.19 -10.92
C LEU A 73 20.01 5.47 -11.29
N ARG A 74 20.35 6.14 -12.39
CA ARG A 74 19.66 7.38 -12.82
C ARG A 74 18.31 7.15 -13.51
N LYS A 75 17.94 5.89 -13.73
CA LYS A 75 16.68 5.50 -14.41
C LYS A 75 15.46 5.87 -13.58
N ASN A 76 14.37 6.28 -14.24
CA ASN A 76 13.10 6.62 -13.58
C ASN A 76 12.57 5.46 -12.73
N GLU A 77 12.68 4.21 -13.19
CA GLU A 77 12.24 3.01 -12.45
C GLU A 77 12.82 2.95 -11.03
N VAL A 78 14.09 3.32 -10.88
CA VAL A 78 14.86 3.27 -9.62
C VAL A 78 14.27 4.29 -8.63
N ALA A 79 14.10 5.52 -9.09
CA ALA A 79 13.52 6.61 -8.30
C ALA A 79 12.02 6.36 -7.99
N THR A 80 11.24 5.84 -8.95
CA THR A 80 9.83 5.47 -8.69
C THR A 80 9.73 4.34 -7.68
N SER A 81 10.63 3.37 -7.70
CA SER A 81 10.65 2.28 -6.71
C SER A 81 11.00 2.78 -5.31
N PHE A 82 11.86 3.81 -5.22
CA PHE A 82 12.16 4.48 -3.95
C PHE A 82 10.95 5.26 -3.42
N ARG A 83 10.14 5.89 -4.29
CA ARG A 83 8.84 6.44 -3.86
C ARG A 83 7.91 5.32 -3.39
N ASP A 84 7.79 4.23 -4.16
CA ASP A 84 6.80 3.18 -3.92
C ASP A 84 7.02 2.44 -2.58
N LEU A 85 8.26 2.31 -2.10
CA LEU A 85 8.53 1.78 -0.76
C LEU A 85 8.09 2.74 0.37
N ILE A 86 8.21 4.06 0.16
CA ILE A 86 7.76 5.09 1.12
C ILE A 86 6.22 5.10 1.18
N VAL A 87 5.57 4.95 0.02
CA VAL A 87 4.11 4.78 -0.05
C VAL A 87 3.69 3.52 0.70
N ALA A 88 4.38 2.39 0.48
CA ALA A 88 4.04 1.14 1.14
C ALA A 88 4.19 1.21 2.66
N SER A 89 5.22 1.86 3.18
CA SER A 89 5.42 1.99 4.64
C SER A 89 4.40 2.92 5.31
N SER A 90 3.93 3.96 4.62
CA SER A 90 2.97 4.93 5.15
C SER A 90 1.51 4.52 4.91
N VAL A 91 1.12 4.30 3.65
CA VAL A 91 -0.27 4.09 3.26
C VAL A 91 -0.82 2.77 3.82
N LEU A 92 -0.05 1.69 3.79
CA LEU A 92 -0.52 0.40 4.30
C LEU A 92 -0.78 0.48 5.81
N TYR A 93 0.10 1.17 6.55
CA TYR A 93 -0.05 1.38 7.98
C TYR A 93 -1.25 2.28 8.27
N ALA A 94 -1.37 3.41 7.58
CA ALA A 94 -2.50 4.33 7.70
C ALA A 94 -3.86 3.64 7.46
N ARG A 95 -3.93 2.69 6.52
CA ARG A 95 -5.14 1.89 6.26
C ARG A 95 -5.52 0.98 7.43
N SER A 96 -4.53 0.36 8.08
CA SER A 96 -4.80 -0.44 9.27
C SER A 96 -5.38 0.43 10.39
N SER A 97 -4.77 1.59 10.65
CA SER A 97 -5.24 2.55 11.64
C SER A 97 -6.63 3.09 11.30
N GLN A 98 -6.92 3.37 10.03
CA GLN A 98 -8.25 3.80 9.57
C GLN A 98 -9.32 2.77 9.95
N ILE A 99 -9.06 1.48 9.75
CA ILE A 99 -10.03 0.41 10.05
C ILE A 99 -10.30 0.29 11.55
N ILE A 100 -9.26 0.47 12.38
CA ILE A 100 -9.32 0.34 13.84
C ILE A 100 -10.00 1.55 14.47
N TYR A 101 -9.55 2.75 14.13
CA TYR A 101 -9.89 3.98 14.83
C TYR A 101 -10.96 4.81 14.12
N ASN A 102 -11.34 4.45 12.89
CA ASN A 102 -12.26 5.21 12.04
C ASN A 102 -11.85 6.69 11.85
N ASN A 103 -10.56 6.99 11.97
CA ASN A 103 -10.02 8.34 11.79
C ASN A 103 -9.42 8.49 10.37
N THR A 104 -9.92 9.47 9.63
CA THR A 104 -9.57 9.71 8.21
C THR A 104 -8.93 11.07 7.94
N LEU A 105 -9.03 12.02 8.87
CA LEU A 105 -8.79 13.44 8.56
C LEU A 105 -7.30 13.82 8.49
N ASP A 106 -6.43 13.10 9.21
CA ASP A 106 -5.00 13.44 9.31
C ASP A 106 -4.08 12.31 8.81
N ARG A 107 -4.53 11.47 7.87
CA ARG A 107 -3.75 10.31 7.40
C ARG A 107 -3.66 10.22 5.90
N VAL A 108 -2.47 9.86 5.42
CA VAL A 108 -2.22 9.59 4.00
C VAL A 108 -2.73 8.20 3.64
N LEU A 109 -4.00 8.12 3.24
CA LEU A 109 -4.68 6.85 2.93
C LEU A 109 -4.50 6.41 1.47
N TYR A 110 -4.05 7.30 0.61
CA TYR A 110 -3.93 7.05 -0.82
C TYR A 110 -2.53 7.36 -1.31
N SER A 111 -2.06 6.60 -2.29
CA SER A 111 -0.77 6.86 -2.94
C SER A 111 -0.77 8.13 -3.80
N SER A 112 -1.95 8.67 -4.14
CA SER A 112 -2.09 9.92 -4.90
C SER A 112 -1.45 11.13 -4.22
N PHE A 113 -1.32 11.09 -2.90
CA PHE A 113 -0.55 12.08 -2.12
C PHE A 113 0.94 12.11 -2.50
N PHE A 114 1.48 11.00 -3.02
CA PHE A 114 2.87 10.91 -3.47
C PHE A 114 3.03 11.11 -4.98
N TRP A 115 2.04 11.68 -5.67
CA TRP A 115 2.15 11.95 -7.10
C TRP A 115 3.28 12.93 -7.41
N ILE A 116 4.03 12.56 -8.45
CA ILE A 116 5.13 13.36 -8.98
C ILE A 116 4.53 14.44 -9.86
N TYR A 117 4.92 15.68 -9.61
CA TYR A 117 4.53 16.79 -10.46
C TYR A 117 5.21 16.67 -11.83
N PRO A 118 4.49 16.88 -12.94
CA PRO A 118 4.99 16.61 -14.29
C PRO A 118 6.08 17.56 -14.80
N TRP A 119 6.20 18.73 -14.16
CA TRP A 119 7.19 19.75 -14.52
C TRP A 119 8.33 19.76 -13.50
N MET A 120 9.57 19.81 -14.00
CA MET A 120 10.77 20.01 -13.19
C MET A 120 11.73 20.93 -13.94
N LEU A 121 12.71 21.50 -13.24
CA LEU A 121 13.80 22.20 -13.90
C LEU A 121 14.72 21.23 -14.65
N ASP A 122 15.31 21.70 -15.74
CA ASP A 122 16.32 20.98 -16.48
C ASP A 122 17.66 20.89 -15.72
N LYS A 123 18.62 20.14 -16.26
CA LYS A 123 19.93 19.92 -15.64
C LYS A 123 20.72 21.22 -15.37
N ASN A 124 20.49 22.27 -16.18
CA ASN A 124 21.16 23.56 -16.02
C ASN A 124 20.39 24.51 -15.08
N HIS A 125 19.19 24.13 -14.64
CA HIS A 125 18.27 24.99 -13.87
C HIS A 125 17.83 26.25 -14.63
N GLU A 126 17.78 26.20 -15.95
CA GLU A 126 17.45 27.34 -16.82
C GLU A 126 15.98 27.32 -17.23
N HIS A 127 15.43 26.14 -17.54
CA HIS A 127 14.08 26.00 -18.08
C HIS A 127 13.27 24.94 -17.33
N LEU A 128 11.94 25.06 -17.39
CA LEU A 128 11.04 23.99 -16.99
C LEU A 128 10.87 23.00 -18.12
N ILE A 129 11.02 21.72 -17.80
CA ILE A 129 10.83 20.61 -18.72
C ILE A 129 9.72 19.70 -18.21
N ALA A 130 8.94 19.19 -19.15
CA ALA A 130 8.04 18.08 -18.93
C ALA A 130 8.34 17.00 -19.96
N HIS A 131 8.58 15.78 -19.47
CA HIS A 131 8.81 14.60 -20.30
C HIS A 131 7.84 13.51 -19.88
N LEU A 132 6.65 13.56 -20.49
CA LEU A 132 5.54 12.65 -20.27
C LEU A 132 5.25 11.86 -21.55
N PRO A 133 4.61 10.68 -21.46
CA PRO A 133 4.20 9.93 -22.65
C PRO A 133 3.31 10.72 -23.63
N THR A 134 2.55 11.70 -23.13
CA THR A 134 1.64 12.53 -23.91
C THR A 134 2.23 13.88 -24.29
N MET A 135 3.35 14.30 -23.68
CA MET A 135 3.86 15.66 -23.82
C MET A 135 5.37 15.71 -23.59
N LEU A 136 6.09 16.32 -24.54
CA LEU A 136 7.47 16.77 -24.38
C LEU A 136 7.46 18.28 -24.56
N ALA A 137 7.79 19.04 -23.51
CA ALA A 137 7.66 20.50 -23.53
C ALA A 137 8.75 21.19 -22.70
N ILE A 138 9.06 22.42 -23.10
CA ILE A 138 10.01 23.34 -22.43
C ILE A 138 9.28 24.67 -22.22
N ASN A 139 9.40 25.27 -21.04
CA ASN A 139 8.77 26.55 -20.69
C ASN A 139 9.66 27.41 -19.79
N ASP A 140 9.32 28.70 -19.74
CA ASP A 140 9.97 29.68 -18.85
C ASP A 140 9.52 29.48 -17.39
N VAL A 141 10.50 29.52 -16.49
CA VAL A 141 10.28 29.39 -15.05
C VAL A 141 9.41 30.53 -14.51
N ASP A 142 9.53 31.72 -15.10
CA ASP A 142 8.79 32.92 -14.70
C ASP A 142 7.30 32.91 -15.08
N GLN A 143 6.86 31.96 -15.90
CA GLN A 143 5.45 31.78 -16.24
C GLN A 143 4.81 30.62 -15.45
N PHE A 144 5.59 29.93 -14.63
CA PHE A 144 5.15 28.76 -13.90
C PHE A 144 4.09 29.09 -12.84
N CYS A 145 3.06 28.25 -12.77
CA CYS A 145 2.06 28.23 -11.71
C CYS A 145 1.83 26.78 -11.29
N GLY A 146 2.54 26.33 -10.26
CA GLY A 146 2.39 24.97 -9.73
C GLY A 146 1.08 24.84 -8.95
N CYS A 147 0.45 23.67 -9.00
CA CYS A 147 -0.77 23.40 -8.24
C CYS A 147 -0.71 22.02 -7.58
N SER A 148 -1.26 21.88 -6.38
CA SER A 148 -1.60 20.56 -5.82
C SER A 148 -2.74 19.92 -6.61
N SER A 149 -2.94 18.62 -6.43
CA SER A 149 -4.10 17.95 -7.02
C SER A 149 -5.39 18.49 -6.37
N PRO A 150 -6.42 18.85 -7.16
CA PRO A 150 -7.64 19.48 -6.64
C PRO A 150 -8.54 18.53 -5.84
N ASP A 151 -8.35 17.22 -6.03
CA ASP A 151 -9.04 16.14 -5.34
C ASP A 151 -8.36 15.74 -4.01
N LEU A 152 -7.23 16.38 -3.67
CA LEU A 152 -6.46 16.11 -2.46
C LEU A 152 -6.30 17.39 -1.64
N HIS A 153 -6.35 17.24 -0.32
CA HIS A 153 -5.94 18.30 0.60
C HIS A 153 -4.43 18.18 0.88
N TYR A 154 -3.79 19.28 1.28
CA TYR A 154 -2.37 19.27 1.63
C TYR A 154 -2.18 18.64 3.03
N LEU A 155 -1.38 17.57 3.13
CA LEU A 155 -1.12 16.86 4.39
C LEU A 155 0.34 16.96 4.84
N THR A 156 0.53 17.02 6.16
CA THR A 156 1.85 16.85 6.77
C THR A 156 2.03 15.41 7.21
N LEU A 157 3.12 14.78 6.79
CA LEU A 157 3.48 13.41 7.10
C LEU A 157 4.67 13.42 8.07
N ARG A 158 4.45 12.84 9.25
CA ARG A 158 5.40 12.78 10.36
C ARG A 158 6.11 11.43 10.35
N ARG A 159 7.19 11.32 11.13
CA ARG A 159 7.92 10.06 11.29
C ARG A 159 7.04 8.92 11.80
N ASP A 160 6.13 9.19 12.75
CA ASP A 160 5.25 8.19 13.33
C ASP A 160 4.11 7.74 12.38
N ASP A 161 3.98 8.36 11.21
CA ASP A 161 3.02 7.93 10.18
C ASP A 161 3.58 6.81 9.29
N PHE A 162 4.84 6.42 9.49
CA PHE A 162 5.48 5.31 8.79
C PHE A 162 5.54 4.05 9.65
N ASP A 163 5.32 2.91 9.01
CA ASP A 163 5.88 1.64 9.49
C ASP A 163 7.40 1.68 9.28
N GLU A 164 8.11 2.23 10.27
CA GLU A 164 9.56 2.45 10.24
C GLU A 164 10.34 1.16 9.97
N PHE A 165 9.92 0.01 10.52
CA PHE A 165 10.65 -1.25 10.36
C PHE A 165 10.43 -1.87 8.99
N LEU A 166 9.21 -1.77 8.44
CA LEU A 166 9.00 -2.10 7.04
C LEU A 166 9.82 -1.17 6.14
N LEU A 167 9.82 0.13 6.40
CA LEU A 167 10.57 1.12 5.62
C LEU A 167 12.07 0.79 5.57
N GLN A 168 12.66 0.51 6.73
CA GLN A 168 14.08 0.15 6.84
C GLN A 168 14.41 -1.11 6.05
N GLU A 169 13.62 -2.18 6.19
CA GLU A 169 13.85 -3.41 5.43
C GLU A 169 13.69 -3.14 3.92
N LEU A 170 12.65 -2.40 3.50
CA LEU A 170 12.45 -2.07 2.09
C LEU A 170 13.60 -1.23 1.51
N LEU A 171 14.17 -0.29 2.28
CA LEU A 171 15.35 0.47 1.87
C LEU A 171 16.55 -0.46 1.65
N LEU A 172 16.80 -1.41 2.55
CA LEU A 172 17.87 -2.42 2.40
C LEU A 172 17.65 -3.28 1.15
N ARG A 173 16.42 -3.75 0.93
CA ARG A 173 16.07 -4.54 -0.28
C ARG A 173 16.19 -3.70 -1.56
N TRP A 174 15.89 -2.41 -1.49
CA TRP A 174 15.98 -1.48 -2.63
C TRP A 174 17.44 -1.32 -3.07
N GLU A 175 18.36 -1.16 -2.12
CA GLU A 175 19.79 -1.11 -2.43
C GLU A 175 20.27 -2.42 -3.03
N ALA A 176 19.90 -3.55 -2.42
CA ALA A 176 20.23 -4.88 -2.95
C ALA A 176 19.67 -5.11 -4.37
N ARG A 177 18.51 -4.53 -4.71
CA ARG A 177 17.89 -4.65 -6.03
C ARG A 177 18.60 -3.85 -7.12
N TYR A 178 18.98 -2.61 -6.80
CA TYR A 178 19.38 -1.64 -7.82
C TYR A 178 20.88 -1.38 -7.86
N VAL A 179 21.58 -1.56 -6.74
CA VAL A 179 23.03 -1.40 -6.64
C VAL A 179 23.77 -2.69 -7.00
N SER A 180 23.19 -3.86 -6.71
CA SER A 180 23.79 -5.16 -7.05
C SER A 180 23.80 -5.42 -8.55
N GLU A 181 24.90 -5.95 -9.06
CA GLU A 181 25.01 -6.43 -10.45
C GLU A 181 24.09 -7.62 -10.74
N ASN A 182 23.85 -8.46 -9.73
CA ASN A 182 23.06 -9.69 -9.83
C ASN A 182 21.90 -9.67 -8.81
N PRO A 183 20.84 -8.90 -9.07
CA PRO A 183 19.72 -8.80 -8.15
C PRO A 183 18.99 -10.14 -8.02
N LYS A 184 18.60 -10.49 -6.79
CA LYS A 184 17.79 -11.68 -6.55
C LYS A 184 16.42 -11.50 -7.21
N TRP A 185 15.86 -12.58 -7.74
CA TRP A 185 14.52 -12.52 -8.31
C TRP A 185 13.47 -12.06 -7.30
N SER A 186 13.61 -12.44 -6.02
CA SER A 186 12.71 -11.98 -4.95
C SER A 186 12.69 -10.45 -4.83
N ASP A 187 13.83 -9.78 -5.05
CA ASP A 187 13.89 -8.32 -5.06
C ASP A 187 13.22 -7.71 -6.30
N VAL A 188 13.40 -8.35 -7.46
CA VAL A 188 12.69 -7.94 -8.68
C VAL A 188 11.18 -8.06 -8.49
N ALA A 189 10.72 -9.18 -7.93
CA ALA A 189 9.32 -9.43 -7.62
C ALA A 189 8.77 -8.43 -6.61
N LEU A 190 9.51 -8.17 -5.52
CA LEU A 190 9.14 -7.21 -4.48
C LEU A 190 8.85 -5.82 -5.06
N PHE A 191 9.80 -5.22 -5.80
CA PHE A 191 9.60 -3.84 -6.28
C PHE A 191 8.57 -3.74 -7.40
N ARG A 192 8.42 -4.78 -8.23
CA ARG A 192 7.29 -4.84 -9.19
C ARG A 192 5.94 -4.94 -8.46
N SER A 193 5.90 -5.70 -7.37
CA SER A 193 4.71 -5.86 -6.53
C SER A 193 4.38 -4.56 -5.81
N LEU A 194 5.36 -3.86 -5.24
CA LEU A 194 5.19 -2.56 -4.61
C LEU A 194 4.69 -1.51 -5.60
N HIS A 195 5.21 -1.52 -6.83
CA HIS A 195 4.70 -0.65 -7.88
C HIS A 195 3.22 -0.89 -8.18
N MET A 196 2.82 -2.18 -8.25
CA MET A 196 1.42 -2.56 -8.45
C MET A 196 0.54 -2.18 -7.25
N ALA A 197 1.01 -2.41 -6.02
CA ALA A 197 0.33 -2.01 -4.79
C ALA A 197 0.17 -0.48 -4.71
N ASN A 198 1.19 0.28 -5.13
CA ASN A 198 1.12 1.74 -5.22
C ASN A 198 -0.02 2.18 -6.16
N GLN A 199 -0.21 1.53 -7.31
CA GLN A 199 -1.36 1.81 -8.19
C GLN A 199 -2.70 1.37 -7.55
N ALA A 200 -2.71 0.25 -6.83
CA ALA A 200 -3.90 -0.23 -6.11
C ALA A 200 -4.30 0.67 -4.93
N CYS A 201 -3.39 1.52 -4.45
CA CYS A 201 -3.59 2.51 -3.40
C CYS A 201 -4.09 3.87 -3.88
N LEU A 202 -4.32 4.08 -5.18
CA LEU A 202 -4.80 5.35 -5.70
C LEU A 202 -6.20 5.68 -5.19
N VAL A 203 -6.55 6.97 -5.22
CA VAL A 203 -7.96 7.38 -5.14
C VAL A 203 -8.68 6.73 -6.34
N PRO A 204 -9.81 6.02 -6.14
CA PRO A 204 -10.44 5.23 -7.19
C PRO A 204 -10.80 6.05 -8.44
N ALA A 205 -11.37 7.24 -8.24
CA ALA A 205 -11.69 8.24 -9.25
C ALA A 205 -12.04 9.58 -8.55
N GLY A 206 -12.36 10.60 -9.33
CA GLY A 206 -12.78 11.91 -8.80
C GLY A 206 -14.24 11.92 -8.36
N ALA A 207 -14.92 13.06 -8.57
CA ALA A 207 -16.33 13.21 -8.23
C ALA A 207 -17.28 12.29 -9.03
N ASP A 208 -16.78 11.69 -10.11
CA ASP A 208 -17.48 10.80 -11.03
C ASP A 208 -17.26 9.31 -10.73
N ALA A 209 -16.74 8.97 -9.54
CA ALA A 209 -16.41 7.60 -9.18
C ALA A 209 -17.60 6.63 -9.28
N VAL A 210 -17.41 5.54 -10.00
CA VAL A 210 -18.34 4.43 -10.17
C VAL A 210 -17.82 3.13 -9.57
N LEU A 211 -18.71 2.16 -9.40
CA LEU A 211 -18.39 0.84 -8.83
C LEU A 211 -17.19 0.16 -9.52
N HIS A 212 -17.06 0.32 -10.84
CA HIS A 212 -15.98 -0.29 -11.61
C HIS A 212 -14.59 0.27 -11.31
N ASP A 213 -14.49 1.50 -10.78
CA ASP A 213 -13.21 2.12 -10.40
C ASP A 213 -12.58 1.37 -9.23
N TYR A 214 -13.41 1.01 -8.25
CA TYR A 214 -13.01 0.16 -7.14
C TYR A 214 -12.67 -1.25 -7.61
N GLY A 215 -13.41 -1.78 -8.59
CA GLY A 215 -13.10 -3.07 -9.22
C GLY A 215 -11.72 -3.10 -9.89
N ARG A 216 -11.32 -2.00 -10.54
CA ARG A 216 -9.96 -1.84 -11.10
C ARG A 216 -8.90 -1.91 -10.00
N LEU A 217 -9.09 -1.22 -8.88
CA LEU A 217 -8.16 -1.29 -7.75
C LEU A 217 -8.08 -2.69 -7.13
N VAL A 218 -9.20 -3.42 -7.04
CA VAL A 218 -9.22 -4.83 -6.58
C VAL A 218 -8.36 -5.71 -7.49
N ALA A 219 -8.46 -5.54 -8.82
CA ALA A 219 -7.63 -6.28 -9.77
C ALA A 219 -6.14 -5.97 -9.61
N LEU A 220 -5.79 -4.70 -9.36
CA LEU A 220 -4.40 -4.28 -9.09
C LEU A 220 -3.89 -4.88 -7.78
N TRP A 221 -4.70 -4.90 -6.71
CA TRP A 221 -4.31 -5.57 -5.46
C TRP A 221 -3.99 -7.04 -5.67
N VAL A 222 -4.89 -7.79 -6.32
CA VAL A 222 -4.65 -9.22 -6.59
C VAL A 222 -3.38 -9.42 -7.42
N SER A 223 -3.15 -8.55 -8.41
CA SER A 223 -1.92 -8.57 -9.21
C SER A 223 -0.67 -8.29 -8.37
N ALA A 224 -0.73 -7.38 -7.38
CA ALA A 224 0.39 -7.13 -6.47
C ALA A 224 0.74 -8.41 -5.70
N PHE A 225 -0.23 -9.07 -5.06
CA PHE A 225 0.02 -10.33 -4.35
C PHE A 225 0.63 -11.41 -5.26
N GLU A 226 0.08 -11.59 -6.46
CA GLU A 226 0.57 -12.59 -7.42
C GLU A 226 2.01 -12.29 -7.85
N ILE A 227 2.33 -11.02 -8.12
CA ILE A 227 3.70 -10.60 -8.46
C ILE A 227 4.65 -10.85 -7.28
N LEU A 228 4.25 -10.55 -6.04
CA LEU A 228 5.08 -10.74 -4.85
C LEU A 228 5.59 -12.18 -4.72
N VAL A 229 4.70 -13.16 -4.97
CA VAL A 229 5.02 -14.59 -4.84
C VAL A 229 5.47 -15.24 -6.15
N HIS A 230 5.65 -14.46 -7.21
CA HIS A 230 6.01 -15.01 -8.52
C HIS A 230 7.38 -15.68 -8.46
N PRO A 231 7.55 -16.92 -8.95
CA PRO A 231 8.80 -17.69 -8.79
C PRO A 231 9.88 -17.36 -9.83
N GLY A 232 9.56 -16.60 -10.88
CA GLY A 232 10.52 -16.21 -11.93
C GLY A 232 10.11 -16.63 -13.33
N LYS A 233 10.98 -16.39 -14.31
CA LYS A 233 10.72 -16.48 -15.76
C LYS A 233 10.00 -17.75 -16.24
N LYS A 234 10.07 -18.86 -15.51
CA LYS A 234 9.51 -20.16 -15.91
C LYS A 234 8.38 -20.67 -15.03
N GLY A 235 8.02 -19.97 -13.95
CA GLY A 235 6.92 -20.40 -13.10
C GLY A 235 5.71 -19.48 -13.21
N ARG A 236 4.65 -19.85 -12.52
CA ARG A 236 3.40 -19.10 -12.42
C ARG A 236 3.08 -18.90 -10.95
N SER A 237 2.60 -17.71 -10.61
CA SER A 237 1.90 -17.48 -9.35
C SER A 237 0.42 -17.81 -9.55
N ASP A 238 -0.15 -18.53 -8.61
CA ASP A 238 -1.58 -18.80 -8.55
C ASP A 238 -2.14 -18.40 -7.17
N LEU A 239 -3.46 -18.54 -7.01
CA LEU A 239 -4.15 -18.33 -5.72
C LEU A 239 -3.43 -19.08 -4.58
N GLU A 240 -3.04 -20.33 -4.81
CA GLU A 240 -2.38 -21.17 -3.80
C GLU A 240 -1.03 -20.60 -3.36
N SER A 241 -0.24 -20.06 -4.29
CA SER A 241 1.03 -19.41 -3.99
C SER A 241 0.88 -18.25 -3.00
N VAL A 242 -0.17 -17.43 -3.17
CA VAL A 242 -0.45 -16.32 -2.25
C VAL A 242 -1.02 -16.81 -0.92
N LEU A 243 -1.90 -17.82 -0.95
CA LEU A 243 -2.40 -18.40 0.29
C LEU A 243 -1.25 -18.97 1.14
N ASN A 244 -0.23 -19.57 0.52
CA ASN A 244 0.92 -20.13 1.23
C ASN A 244 1.72 -19.06 1.97
N ILE A 245 1.94 -17.87 1.37
CA ILE A 245 2.66 -16.79 2.07
C ILE A 245 1.83 -16.18 3.19
N LEU A 246 0.51 -16.07 3.02
CA LEU A 246 -0.39 -15.60 4.08
C LEU A 246 -0.53 -16.59 5.25
N GLU A 247 -0.23 -17.87 5.04
CA GLU A 247 -0.16 -18.86 6.12
C GLU A 247 1.16 -18.81 6.91
N GLN A 248 2.21 -18.26 6.32
CA GLN A 248 3.54 -18.13 6.93
C GLN A 248 3.71 -16.86 7.78
N VAL A 249 2.68 -16.01 7.84
CA VAL A 249 2.68 -14.81 8.70
C VAL A 249 2.85 -15.25 10.16
N THR A 250 3.79 -14.61 10.85
CA THR A 250 3.95 -14.79 12.30
C THR A 250 2.91 -13.94 13.01
N TRP A 251 1.95 -14.59 13.67
CA TRP A 251 0.82 -13.94 14.34
C TRP A 251 1.11 -13.69 15.81
N GLU A 252 0.88 -12.47 16.27
CA GLU A 252 0.83 -12.14 17.70
C GLU A 252 -0.50 -12.61 18.30
N GLU A 253 -1.61 -12.26 17.66
CA GLU A 253 -2.95 -12.75 17.95
C GLU A 253 -3.11 -14.17 17.41
N LYS A 254 -2.81 -15.16 18.26
CA LYS A 254 -2.83 -16.60 17.90
C LYS A 254 -4.18 -17.05 17.31
N THR A 255 -5.29 -16.40 17.65
CA THR A 255 -6.60 -16.76 17.07
C THR A 255 -6.71 -16.44 15.57
N LEU A 256 -5.86 -15.57 15.02
CA LEU A 256 -5.81 -15.30 13.58
C LEU A 256 -5.10 -16.39 12.79
N ALA A 257 -4.19 -17.14 13.44
CA ALA A 257 -3.53 -18.30 12.84
C ALA A 257 -4.47 -19.51 12.67
N CYS A 258 -5.59 -19.55 13.41
CA CYS A 258 -6.50 -20.68 13.41
C CYS A 258 -7.18 -20.91 12.06
N ARG A 259 -7.17 -22.15 11.58
CA ARG A 259 -7.76 -22.58 10.30
C ARG A 259 -9.27 -22.84 10.39
N TRP A 260 -10.05 -21.82 10.73
CA TRP A 260 -11.51 -21.96 10.89
C TRP A 260 -12.32 -21.73 9.61
N TYR A 261 -11.73 -21.11 8.60
CA TYR A 261 -12.44 -20.65 7.42
C TYR A 261 -12.33 -21.65 6.29
N ARG A 262 -13.45 -21.92 5.61
CA ARG A 262 -13.49 -22.83 4.46
C ARG A 262 -13.41 -22.03 3.17
N ILE A 263 -12.48 -22.40 2.29
CA ILE A 263 -12.35 -21.83 0.95
C ILE A 263 -12.41 -22.95 -0.09
N LYS A 264 -12.86 -22.61 -1.31
CA LYS A 264 -12.81 -23.52 -2.46
C LYS A 264 -11.51 -23.24 -3.22
N ASN A 265 -10.63 -24.24 -3.32
CA ASN A 265 -9.40 -24.15 -4.11
C ASN A 265 -9.31 -25.38 -5.03
N LYS A 266 -9.15 -25.16 -6.34
CA LYS A 266 -9.04 -26.24 -7.36
C LYS A 266 -10.13 -27.33 -7.21
N GLY A 267 -11.35 -26.93 -6.84
CA GLY A 267 -12.49 -27.83 -6.66
C GLY A 267 -12.62 -28.45 -5.26
N ALA A 268 -11.57 -28.43 -4.43
CA ALA A 268 -11.61 -28.95 -3.07
C ALA A 268 -11.98 -27.86 -2.04
N ILE A 269 -12.65 -28.25 -0.95
CA ILE A 269 -12.89 -27.38 0.20
C ILE A 269 -11.75 -27.59 1.20
N VAL A 270 -10.98 -26.54 1.48
CA VAL A 270 -9.86 -26.57 2.44
C VAL A 270 -10.08 -25.58 3.57
N GLN A 271 -9.55 -25.90 4.75
CA GLN A 271 -9.57 -25.01 5.91
C GLN A 271 -8.33 -24.12 5.94
N LYS A 272 -8.54 -22.82 6.06
CA LYS A 272 -7.49 -21.80 6.07
C LYS A 272 -7.75 -20.73 7.14
N ASN A 273 -6.74 -19.92 7.40
CA ASN A 273 -6.81 -18.80 8.34
C ASN A 273 -7.66 -17.63 7.79
N LEU A 274 -7.92 -16.61 8.61
CA LEU A 274 -8.76 -15.48 8.22
C LEU A 274 -8.19 -14.69 7.04
N ALA A 275 -6.87 -14.46 7.02
CA ALA A 275 -6.21 -13.73 5.94
C ALA A 275 -6.37 -14.43 4.59
N CYS A 276 -6.18 -15.74 4.56
CA CYS A 276 -6.42 -16.57 3.39
C CYS A 276 -7.86 -16.49 2.88
N TRP A 277 -8.83 -16.53 3.80
CA TRP A 277 -10.25 -16.42 3.43
C TRP A 277 -10.59 -15.06 2.84
N LEU A 278 -10.07 -13.98 3.43
CA LEU A 278 -10.27 -12.64 2.87
C LEU A 278 -9.58 -12.47 1.51
N TYR A 279 -8.39 -13.02 1.33
CA TYR A 279 -7.71 -12.99 0.04
C TYR A 279 -8.49 -13.79 -1.02
N GLU A 280 -9.07 -14.95 -0.68
CA GLU A 280 -9.95 -15.67 -1.61
C GLU A 280 -11.18 -14.83 -1.99
N LYS A 281 -11.76 -14.06 -1.06
CA LYS A 281 -12.85 -13.13 -1.38
C LYS A 281 -12.39 -12.02 -2.30
N LEU A 282 -11.19 -11.48 -2.10
CA LEU A 282 -10.58 -10.47 -2.98
C LEU A 282 -10.33 -11.05 -4.39
N TYR A 283 -9.81 -12.28 -4.46
CA TYR A 283 -9.56 -12.98 -5.72
C TYR A 283 -10.86 -13.24 -6.50
N SER A 284 -11.90 -13.74 -5.82
CA SER A 284 -13.23 -13.94 -6.41
C SER A 284 -13.84 -12.62 -6.88
N CYS A 285 -13.75 -11.56 -6.07
CA CYS A 285 -14.18 -10.21 -6.42
C CYS A 285 -13.50 -9.70 -7.71
N ARG A 286 -12.17 -9.85 -7.81
CA ARG A 286 -11.41 -9.53 -9.03
C ARG A 286 -11.96 -10.28 -10.25
N ASN A 287 -12.27 -11.57 -10.11
CA ASN A 287 -12.78 -12.37 -11.22
C ASN A 287 -14.16 -11.88 -11.66
N ASP A 288 -15.04 -11.52 -10.72
CA ASP A 288 -16.36 -11.00 -11.06
C ASP A 288 -16.26 -9.69 -11.85
N PHE A 289 -15.42 -8.76 -11.42
CA PHE A 289 -15.20 -7.50 -12.14
C PHE A 289 -14.55 -7.68 -13.52
N LEU A 290 -13.56 -8.56 -13.65
CA LEU A 290 -12.80 -8.72 -14.90
C LEU A 290 -13.48 -9.61 -15.93
N HIS A 291 -14.42 -10.47 -15.54
CA HIS A 291 -15.14 -11.35 -16.46
C HIS A 291 -16.53 -10.84 -16.86
N GLY A 292 -16.91 -9.63 -16.42
CA GLY A 292 -18.22 -9.05 -16.74
C GLY A 292 -19.38 -9.73 -16.02
N ASN A 293 -19.11 -10.40 -14.89
CA ASN A 293 -20.17 -10.92 -14.04
C ASN A 293 -20.96 -9.75 -13.43
N PRO A 294 -22.23 -9.96 -13.04
CA PRO A 294 -22.99 -8.95 -12.30
C PRO A 294 -22.29 -8.60 -10.98
N VAL A 295 -21.96 -7.32 -10.81
CA VAL A 295 -21.33 -6.78 -9.60
C VAL A 295 -22.23 -5.73 -8.94
N THR A 296 -22.19 -5.68 -7.61
CA THR A 296 -22.91 -4.68 -6.80
C THR A 296 -21.98 -4.13 -5.73
N ILE A 297 -22.43 -3.12 -4.98
CA ILE A 297 -21.69 -2.61 -3.82
C ILE A 297 -21.36 -3.76 -2.84
N ASN A 298 -22.28 -4.72 -2.66
CA ASN A 298 -22.06 -5.87 -1.78
C ASN A 298 -20.89 -6.77 -2.22
N THR A 299 -20.52 -6.75 -3.51
CA THR A 299 -19.34 -7.47 -4.03
C THR A 299 -18.03 -6.92 -3.46
N LEU A 300 -18.01 -5.64 -3.03
CA LEU A 300 -16.86 -4.98 -2.41
C LEU A 300 -16.92 -5.01 -0.87
N LEU A 301 -17.92 -5.66 -0.29
CA LEU A 301 -18.08 -5.76 1.17
C LEU A 301 -17.70 -7.16 1.65
N ILE A 302 -17.07 -7.22 2.81
CA ILE A 302 -16.78 -8.46 3.51
C ILE A 302 -18.10 -8.99 4.09
N PRO A 303 -18.56 -10.18 3.70
CA PRO A 303 -19.82 -10.73 4.18
C PRO A 303 -19.86 -10.77 5.71
N GLY A 304 -21.01 -10.46 6.31
CA GLY A 304 -21.25 -10.53 7.75
C GLY A 304 -20.73 -9.34 8.58
N SER A 305 -19.58 -8.76 8.22
CA SER A 305 -19.06 -7.53 8.86
C SER A 305 -19.48 -6.26 8.13
N GLY A 306 -19.75 -6.33 6.82
CA GLY A 306 -20.12 -5.18 6.00
C GLY A 306 -18.97 -4.19 5.75
N ARG A 307 -17.74 -4.55 6.14
CA ARG A 307 -16.56 -3.70 5.96
C ARG A 307 -16.05 -3.77 4.52
N SER A 308 -15.38 -2.70 4.07
CA SER A 308 -14.76 -2.64 2.75
C SER A 308 -13.68 -3.71 2.57
N LEU A 309 -13.83 -4.56 1.54
CA LEU A 309 -12.83 -5.54 1.13
C LEU A 309 -11.57 -4.85 0.60
N LEU A 310 -11.72 -3.73 -0.10
CA LEU A 310 -10.61 -2.95 -0.66
C LEU A 310 -9.68 -2.41 0.43
N PHE A 311 -10.23 -1.89 1.53
CA PHE A 311 -9.38 -1.39 2.63
C PHE A 311 -8.62 -2.51 3.32
N HIS A 312 -9.20 -3.72 3.39
CA HIS A 312 -8.51 -4.88 3.95
C HIS A 312 -7.45 -5.44 2.99
N ALA A 313 -7.51 -5.17 1.68
CA ALA A 313 -6.48 -5.61 0.74
C ALA A 313 -5.09 -5.02 1.08
N ALA A 314 -5.03 -3.74 1.46
CA ALA A 314 -3.79 -3.11 1.92
C ALA A 314 -3.24 -3.77 3.20
N VAL A 315 -4.11 -4.06 4.17
CA VAL A 315 -3.74 -4.75 5.41
C VAL A 315 -3.22 -6.16 5.13
N LEU A 316 -3.90 -6.91 4.27
CA LEU A 316 -3.47 -8.24 3.84
C LEU A 316 -2.11 -8.19 3.14
N TYR A 317 -1.87 -7.17 2.32
CA TYR A 317 -0.62 -7.02 1.58
C TYR A 317 0.53 -6.69 2.53
N ARG A 318 0.29 -5.84 3.54
CA ARG A 318 1.26 -5.61 4.62
C ARG A 318 1.61 -6.88 5.38
N LEU A 319 0.63 -7.73 5.69
CA LEU A 319 0.86 -9.02 6.34
C LEU A 319 1.63 -9.99 5.43
N ALA A 320 1.33 -10.01 4.13
CA ALA A 320 2.11 -10.78 3.16
C ALA A 320 3.58 -10.32 3.12
N LEU A 321 3.83 -9.00 3.19
CA LEU A 321 5.18 -8.44 3.32
C LEU A 321 5.88 -8.90 4.61
N THR A 322 5.17 -9.02 5.74
CA THR A 322 5.73 -9.57 6.99
C THR A 322 6.34 -10.95 6.75
N SER A 323 5.61 -11.85 6.10
CA SER A 323 6.11 -13.19 5.80
C SER A 323 7.20 -13.17 4.73
N PHE A 324 7.02 -12.41 3.64
CA PHE A 324 7.96 -12.35 2.53
C PHE A 324 9.35 -11.84 2.95
N LEU A 325 9.38 -10.84 3.83
CA LEU A 325 10.59 -10.17 4.30
C LEU A 325 11.13 -10.77 5.61
N ASP A 326 10.48 -11.80 6.18
CA ASP A 326 10.81 -12.35 7.51
C ASP A 326 10.87 -11.26 8.61
N LEU A 327 9.89 -10.35 8.62
CA LEU A 327 9.78 -9.30 9.63
C LEU A 327 9.32 -9.91 10.96
N LYS A 328 10.29 -10.37 11.75
CA LYS A 328 10.08 -10.86 13.12
C LYS A 328 11.03 -10.17 14.09
N TRP A 329 10.55 -9.97 15.32
CA TRP A 329 11.40 -9.54 16.42
C TRP A 329 12.44 -10.62 16.71
N LYS A 330 13.73 -10.28 16.60
CA LYS A 330 14.86 -11.22 16.73
C LYS A 330 15.65 -11.05 18.03
N GLU A 331 15.41 -9.98 18.77
CA GLU A 331 16.18 -9.69 19.99
C GLU A 331 15.71 -10.57 21.14
N SER A 332 16.67 -11.12 21.87
CA SER A 332 16.41 -11.85 23.10
C SER A 332 16.09 -10.89 24.24
N MET A 333 15.17 -11.31 25.11
CA MET A 333 14.89 -10.60 26.35
C MET A 333 16.20 -10.43 27.15
N PRO A 334 16.58 -9.21 27.58
CA PRO A 334 17.74 -9.00 28.44
C PRO A 334 17.51 -9.65 29.82
N SER A 335 18.60 -9.90 30.56
CA SER A 335 18.49 -10.37 31.95
C SER A 335 17.81 -9.31 32.82
N SER A 336 17.02 -9.73 33.80
CA SER A 336 16.19 -8.87 34.65
C SER A 336 16.98 -8.01 35.64
N GLU A 337 18.31 -8.05 35.62
CA GLU A 337 19.18 -7.41 36.62
C GLU A 337 19.28 -5.88 36.41
N GLU A 338 18.99 -5.38 35.20
CA GLU A 338 19.03 -3.95 34.88
C GLU A 338 17.65 -3.44 34.41
N GLN A 339 16.91 -2.81 35.33
CA GLN A 339 15.55 -2.29 35.08
C GLN A 339 15.48 -1.36 33.86
N ASN A 340 16.49 -0.50 33.67
CA ASN A 340 16.53 0.44 32.54
C ASN A 340 16.68 -0.29 31.19
N VAL A 341 17.48 -1.36 31.13
CA VAL A 341 17.66 -2.17 29.92
C VAL A 341 16.37 -2.90 29.57
N HIS A 342 15.65 -3.40 30.59
CA HIS A 342 14.37 -4.05 30.39
C HIS A 342 13.28 -3.07 29.89
N ILE A 343 13.22 -1.83 30.40
CA ILE A 343 12.30 -0.79 29.90
C ILE A 343 12.60 -0.46 28.43
N ALA A 344 13.87 -0.19 28.10
CA ALA A 344 14.28 0.14 26.74
C ALA A 344 14.00 -1.01 25.75
N TYR A 345 14.16 -2.27 26.18
CA TYR A 345 13.79 -3.43 25.38
C TYR A 345 12.29 -3.43 25.03
N TRP A 346 11.42 -3.23 26.02
CA TRP A 346 9.98 -3.23 25.78
C TRP A 346 9.51 -2.04 24.94
N GLU A 347 10.08 -0.86 25.14
CA GLU A 347 9.80 0.30 24.27
C GLU A 347 10.13 -0.01 22.81
N LYS A 348 11.30 -0.60 22.57
CA LYS A 348 11.73 -1.00 21.23
C LYS A 348 10.88 -2.12 20.65
N TYR A 349 10.54 -3.13 21.46
CA TYR A 349 9.63 -4.22 21.08
C TYR A 349 8.26 -3.69 20.67
N TRP A 350 7.66 -2.82 21.48
CA TRP A 350 6.34 -2.25 21.18
C TRP A 350 6.37 -1.37 19.94
N LYS A 351 7.42 -0.57 19.76
CA LYS A 351 7.60 0.21 18.52
C LYS A 351 7.71 -0.70 17.30
N TYR A 352 8.42 -1.82 17.40
CA TYR A 352 8.55 -2.81 16.33
C TYR A 352 7.25 -3.53 16.02
N MET A 353 6.53 -3.97 17.04
CA MET A 353 5.34 -4.80 16.86
C MET A 353 4.08 -3.98 16.60
N ALA A 354 4.04 -2.68 16.89
CA ALA A 354 2.84 -1.86 16.77
C ALA A 354 2.20 -1.93 15.37
N PRO A 355 2.92 -1.75 14.23
CA PRO A 355 2.30 -1.86 12.91
C PRO A 355 1.72 -3.25 12.60
N GLN A 356 2.42 -4.32 13.02
CA GLN A 356 1.95 -5.70 12.88
C GLN A 356 0.67 -5.93 13.69
N ILE A 357 0.67 -5.53 14.96
CA ILE A 357 -0.47 -5.65 15.88
C ILE A 357 -1.68 -4.88 15.34
N ASP A 358 -1.48 -3.70 14.77
CA ASP A 358 -2.57 -2.92 14.19
C ASP A 358 -3.12 -3.58 12.92
N CYS A 359 -2.27 -4.12 12.05
CA CYS A 359 -2.73 -4.95 10.93
C CYS A 359 -3.56 -6.14 11.39
N GLU A 360 -3.15 -6.83 12.46
CA GLU A 360 -3.88 -7.96 13.04
C GLU A 360 -5.21 -7.53 13.66
N LYS A 361 -5.26 -6.41 14.40
CA LYS A 361 -6.51 -5.84 14.92
C LYS A 361 -7.46 -5.47 13.79
N ALA A 362 -6.97 -4.80 12.75
CA ALA A 362 -7.76 -4.44 11.58
C ALA A 362 -8.35 -5.68 10.91
N LEU A 363 -7.55 -6.74 10.75
CA LEU A 363 -8.01 -8.03 10.22
C LEU A 363 -9.09 -8.66 11.12
N LYS A 364 -8.89 -8.63 12.45
CA LYS A 364 -9.85 -9.19 13.42
C LYS A 364 -11.22 -8.52 13.35
N LEU A 365 -11.26 -7.22 13.03
CA LEU A 365 -12.51 -6.47 12.85
C LEU A 365 -13.32 -6.90 11.62
N SER A 366 -12.71 -7.64 10.69
CA SER A 366 -13.41 -8.25 9.57
C SER A 366 -14.14 -9.54 9.96
N ARG A 367 -13.86 -10.10 11.14
CA ARG A 367 -14.44 -11.38 11.58
C ARG A 367 -15.95 -11.26 11.64
N ILE A 368 -16.59 -12.27 11.06
CA ILE A 368 -17.99 -12.56 11.32
C ILE A 368 -18.02 -13.21 12.72
N SER A 369 -18.88 -12.73 13.62
CA SER A 369 -19.18 -13.49 14.84
C SER A 369 -19.57 -14.92 14.44
N LEU A 370 -18.89 -15.92 14.99
CA LEU A 370 -19.17 -17.34 14.74
C LEU A 370 -20.63 -17.69 15.04
N ASP A 371 -21.28 -16.95 15.95
CA ASP A 371 -22.69 -17.10 16.28
C ASP A 371 -23.60 -16.65 15.13
N ARG A 372 -23.20 -15.62 14.38
CA ARG A 372 -23.94 -15.14 13.19
C ARG A 372 -23.84 -16.15 12.05
N GLN A 373 -22.68 -16.78 11.84
CA GLN A 373 -22.53 -17.88 10.88
C GLN A 373 -23.38 -19.11 11.26
N ARG A 374 -23.43 -19.44 12.56
CA ARG A 374 -24.30 -20.53 13.06
C ARG A 374 -25.78 -20.20 12.89
N GLN A 375 -26.18 -18.95 13.14
CA GLN A 375 -27.56 -18.49 12.95
C GLN A 375 -27.97 -18.44 11.48
N GLU A 376 -27.11 -17.96 10.58
CA GLU A 376 -27.37 -17.98 9.12
C GLU A 376 -27.46 -19.40 8.57
N LYS A 377 -26.63 -20.34 9.08
CA LYS A 377 -26.75 -21.76 8.75
C LYS A 377 -28.07 -22.36 9.22
N LYS A 378 -28.51 -22.04 10.44
CA LYS A 378 -29.84 -22.43 10.96
C LYS A 378 -30.97 -21.83 10.12
N LYS A 379 -30.84 -20.58 9.69
CA LYS A 379 -31.84 -19.88 8.87
C LYS A 379 -31.95 -20.49 7.46
N ARG A 380 -30.82 -20.82 6.82
CA ARG A 380 -30.79 -21.53 5.52
C ARG A 380 -31.33 -22.95 5.61
N GLN A 381 -31.02 -23.69 6.69
CA GLN A 381 -31.58 -25.01 6.92
C GLN A 381 -33.09 -24.97 7.15
N LYS A 382 -33.59 -23.98 7.88
CA LYS A 382 -35.01 -23.77 8.11
C LYS A 382 -35.76 -23.41 6.81
N ASN A 383 -35.21 -22.48 6.02
CA ASN A 383 -35.81 -22.10 4.73
C ASN A 383 -35.83 -23.26 3.73
N ASN A 384 -34.82 -24.14 3.71
CA ASN A 384 -34.81 -25.34 2.85
C ASN A 384 -35.78 -26.44 3.35
N PHE A 385 -36.15 -26.43 4.63
CA PHE A 385 -37.13 -27.37 5.19
C PHE A 385 -38.57 -26.88 4.93
N GLU A 386 -38.78 -25.56 4.88
CA GLU A 386 -40.07 -24.92 4.62
C GLU A 386 -40.41 -24.79 3.13
N SER A 387 -39.44 -25.01 2.22
CA SER A 387 -39.65 -25.03 0.76
C SER A 387 -39.71 -26.45 0.16
N GLY A 388 -39.75 -27.48 1.01
CA GLY A 388 -40.12 -28.84 0.61
C GLY A 388 -41.62 -28.96 0.44
N ASP A 389 -42.15 -28.38 -0.63
CA ASP A 389 -43.56 -28.52 -1.01
C ASP A 389 -43.90 -30.00 -1.21
N THR A 390 -44.88 -30.44 -0.43
CA THR A 390 -45.69 -31.63 -0.61
C THR A 390 -46.14 -31.77 -2.07
N ILE A 391 -45.67 -32.83 -2.73
CA ILE A 391 -46.28 -33.33 -3.97
C ILE A 391 -47.72 -33.73 -3.63
N PRO A 392 -48.76 -33.17 -4.26
CA PRO A 392 -50.11 -33.68 -4.08
C PRO A 392 -50.21 -35.03 -4.80
N GLU A 393 -50.52 -36.09 -4.05
CA GLU A 393 -51.01 -37.33 -4.61
C GLU A 393 -52.33 -37.04 -5.35
N GLY A 394 -52.25 -37.01 -6.68
CA GLY A 394 -53.41 -36.93 -7.56
C GLY A 394 -54.22 -38.21 -7.49
N GLY A 395 -55.39 -38.11 -6.86
CA GLY A 395 -56.40 -39.15 -6.76
C GLY A 395 -57.16 -39.41 -8.07
N ASP A 396 -57.79 -40.58 -8.04
CA ASP A 396 -58.52 -41.34 -9.04
C ASP A 396 -59.63 -40.66 -9.88
N ARG A 397 -59.76 -41.22 -11.09
CA ARG A 397 -60.99 -41.65 -11.80
C ARG A 397 -62.34 -41.07 -11.34
N SER A 398 -63.00 -40.29 -12.21
CA SER A 398 -64.24 -40.67 -12.93
C SER A 398 -64.59 -39.61 -13.97
#